data_AF-A0A945HAB1-F1
#
_entry.id   AF-A0A945HAB1-F1
#
_cell.length_a   1.000
_cell.length_b   1.000
_cell.length_c   1.000
_cell.angle_alpha   90.00
_cell.angle_beta   90.00
_cell.angle_gamma   90.00
#
_symmetry.space_group_name_H-M   'P 1'
#
loop_
_entity.id
_entity.type
_entity.pdbx_description
1 polymer ?
#
loop_
_entity_poly.entity_id
_entity_poly.type
_entity_poly.pdbx_seq_one_letter_code
_entity_poly.pdbx_strand_id
1 'polypeptide(L)'
;LKLFGKPARLTSSDAERNDETTLAQVFELTGGETLNRLLRQDNNRIGRQIKEGNGDPEIVDALYWAILTRAPSANESTAMLKHLSAAGDRRGALEDVAWGLLNAKEFILRR
;
A
#
# COMPACT_ATOMS: atom_id res chain seq x y z
N LEU A 1 10.49 -2.77 14.00
CA LEU A 1 10.19 -4.11 14.55
C LEU A 1 9.91 -4.13 16.06
N LYS A 2 10.39 -3.18 16.88
CA LYS A 2 9.87 -3.01 18.26
C LYS A 2 8.41 -2.54 18.29
N LEU A 3 7.99 -1.81 17.26
CA LEU A 3 6.62 -1.28 17.13
C LEU A 3 5.54 -2.36 17.11
N PHE A 4 5.82 -3.59 16.65
CA PHE A 4 4.86 -4.71 16.61
C PHE A 4 5.10 -5.74 17.72
N GLY A 5 5.48 -5.27 18.92
CA GLY A 5 5.54 -6.14 20.10
C GLY A 5 6.60 -7.24 20.06
N LYS A 6 7.64 -7.16 19.22
CA LYS A 6 8.71 -8.16 19.22
C LYS A 6 9.52 -8.07 20.53
N PRO A 7 9.49 -9.11 21.40
CA PRO A 7 10.24 -9.08 22.65
C PRO A 7 11.75 -9.20 22.41
N ALA A 8 12.54 -8.79 23.41
CA ALA A 8 13.98 -8.95 23.40
C ALA A 8 14.34 -10.45 23.41
N ARG A 9 15.42 -10.82 22.71
CA ARG A 9 15.81 -12.22 22.45
C ARG A 9 16.44 -12.92 23.68
N LEU A 10 16.01 -12.56 24.89
CA LEU A 10 16.56 -13.01 26.18
C LEU A 10 15.57 -13.85 27.01
N THR A 11 14.27 -13.79 26.71
CA THR A 11 13.22 -14.49 27.47
C THR A 11 12.26 -15.25 26.54
N SER A 12 12.03 -16.53 26.82
CA SER A 12 11.23 -17.48 26.02
C SER A 12 9.81 -17.65 26.55
N SER A 13 9.20 -16.60 27.12
CA SER A 13 7.85 -16.68 27.69
C SER A 13 6.83 -15.98 26.79
N ASP A 14 5.80 -16.70 26.35
CA ASP A 14 4.70 -16.15 25.54
C ASP A 14 3.87 -15.09 26.29
N ALA A 15 3.97 -15.02 27.62
CA ALA A 15 3.21 -14.08 28.46
C ALA A 15 3.68 -12.62 28.40
N GLU A 16 4.83 -12.31 27.79
CA GLU A 16 5.32 -10.94 27.60
C GLU A 16 4.97 -10.36 26.21
N ARG A 17 4.32 -11.14 25.34
CA ARG A 17 3.76 -10.61 24.10
C ARG A 17 2.62 -9.66 24.45
N ASN A 18 2.84 -8.38 24.18
CA ASN A 18 1.80 -7.37 24.34
C ASN A 18 0.90 -7.42 23.09
N ASP A 19 -0.27 -8.04 23.23
CA ASP A 19 -1.30 -8.18 22.18
C ASP A 19 -2.17 -6.92 22.04
N GLU A 20 -1.89 -5.86 22.80
CA GLU A 20 -2.60 -4.59 22.65
C GLU A 20 -2.23 -3.93 21.33
N THR A 21 -3.22 -3.87 20.43
CA THR A 21 -3.13 -3.08 19.21
C THR A 21 -3.06 -1.61 19.61
N THR A 22 -1.88 -1.02 19.52
CA THR A 22 -1.69 0.38 19.90
C THR A 22 -2.14 1.30 18.77
N LEU A 23 -2.73 2.44 19.12
CA LEU A 23 -3.13 3.47 18.15
C LEU A 23 -1.95 3.89 17.25
N ALA A 24 -0.71 3.86 17.77
CA ALA A 24 0.50 4.09 17.00
C ALA A 24 0.78 3.02 15.92
N GLN A 25 0.48 1.74 16.17
CA GLN A 25 0.56 0.69 15.15
C GLN A 25 -0.50 0.87 14.06
N VAL A 26 -1.70 1.30 14.45
CA VAL A 26 -2.79 1.60 13.50
C VAL A 26 -2.42 2.80 12.63
N PHE A 27 -1.87 3.86 13.21
CA PHE A 27 -1.36 5.01 12.45
C PHE A 27 -0.20 4.64 11.53
N GLU A 28 0.72 3.78 11.97
CA GLU A 28 1.80 3.32 11.09
C GLU A 28 1.27 2.51 9.90
N LEU A 29 0.23 1.69 10.12
CA LEU A 29 -0.40 0.87 9.07
C LEU A 29 -1.25 1.69 8.09
N THR A 30 -1.87 2.79 8.55
CA THR A 30 -2.80 3.61 7.74
C THR A 30 -2.12 4.81 7.07
N GLY A 31 -1.12 5.40 7.72
CA GLY A 31 -0.47 6.62 7.21
C GLY A 31 0.99 6.74 7.61
N GLY A 32 1.61 5.65 8.07
CA GLY A 32 2.97 5.66 8.58
C GLY A 32 4.00 6.11 7.56
N GLU A 33 5.06 6.75 8.07
CA GLU A 33 6.22 7.19 7.29
C GLU A 33 6.86 6.01 6.54
N THR A 34 6.78 4.80 7.10
CA THR A 34 7.29 3.59 6.44
C THR A 34 6.58 3.29 5.12
N LEU A 35 5.25 3.38 5.07
CA LEU A 35 4.50 3.04 3.85
C LEU A 35 4.79 4.06 2.75
N ASN A 36 4.78 5.34 3.11
CA ASN A 36 5.11 6.42 2.19
C ASN A 36 6.53 6.26 1.63
N ARG A 37 7.50 5.94 2.50
CA ARG A 37 8.89 5.67 2.10
C ARG A 37 9.00 4.47 1.14
N LEU A 38 8.25 3.40 1.35
CA LEU A 38 8.25 2.23 0.46
C LEU A 38 7.62 2.55 -0.92
N LEU A 39 6.56 3.35 -0.94
CA LEU A 39 5.91 3.78 -2.18
C LEU A 39 6.77 4.76 -2.99
N ARG A 40 7.57 5.60 -2.32
CA ARG A 40 8.51 6.53 -2.98
C ARG A 40 9.80 5.91 -3.49
N GLN A 41 10.11 4.67 -3.11
CA GLN A 41 11.33 4.00 -3.59
C GLN A 41 11.27 3.75 -5.11
N ASP A 42 12.35 4.05 -5.83
CA ASP A 42 12.45 3.82 -7.28
C ASP A 42 12.45 2.35 -7.67
N ASN A 43 12.89 1.48 -6.75
CA ASN A 43 12.96 0.04 -6.96
C ASN A 43 11.77 -0.71 -6.34
N ASN A 44 10.57 -0.21 -6.59
CA ASN A 44 9.34 -0.90 -6.23
C ASN A 44 8.58 -1.37 -7.48
N ARG A 45 7.41 -2.00 -7.29
CA ARG A 45 6.60 -2.49 -8.40
C ARG A 45 6.24 -1.38 -9.38
N ILE A 46 5.85 -0.20 -8.89
CA ILE A 46 5.47 0.93 -9.73
C ILE A 46 6.67 1.43 -10.55
N GLY A 47 7.81 1.65 -9.90
CA GLY A 47 9.04 2.08 -10.57
C GLY A 47 9.52 1.11 -11.65
N ARG A 48 9.41 -0.21 -11.42
CA ARG A 48 9.72 -1.23 -12.44
C ARG A 48 8.75 -1.16 -13.63
N GLN A 49 7.46 -1.08 -13.36
CA GLN A 49 6.42 -1.04 -14.39
C GLN A 49 6.50 0.21 -15.27
N ILE A 50 6.84 1.36 -14.67
CA ILE A 50 7.11 2.60 -15.43
C ILE A 50 8.34 2.44 -16.32
N LYS A 51 9.43 1.85 -15.81
CA LYS A 51 10.67 1.60 -16.58
C LYS A 51 10.47 0.60 -17.72
N GLU A 52 9.59 -0.38 -17.53
CA GLU A 52 9.18 -1.35 -18.55
C GLU A 52 8.32 -0.72 -19.66
N GLY A 53 7.84 0.53 -19.47
CA GLY A 53 7.04 1.24 -20.46
C GLY A 53 5.56 0.85 -20.48
N ASN A 54 5.08 0.19 -19.43
CA ASN A 54 3.68 -0.21 -19.35
C ASN A 54 2.75 1.01 -19.26
N GLY A 55 1.58 0.90 -19.87
CA GLY A 55 0.57 1.95 -19.85
C GLY A 55 -0.13 2.07 -18.50
N ASP A 56 -0.79 3.20 -18.29
CA ASP A 56 -1.50 3.49 -17.04
C ASP A 56 -2.58 2.44 -16.68
N PRO A 57 -3.42 1.96 -17.63
CA PRO A 57 -4.40 0.92 -17.33
C PRO A 57 -3.77 -0.38 -16.85
N GLU A 58 -2.66 -0.81 -17.46
CA GLU A 58 -1.96 -2.04 -17.10
C GLU A 58 -1.34 -1.95 -15.71
N ILE A 59 -0.76 -0.79 -15.38
CA ILE A 59 -0.19 -0.56 -14.05
C ILE A 59 -1.29 -0.54 -12.99
N VAL A 60 -2.42 0.12 -13.25
CA VAL A 60 -3.56 0.15 -12.33
C VAL A 60 -4.08 -1.28 -12.09
N ASP A 61 -4.30 -2.07 -13.14
CA ASP A 61 -4.74 -3.47 -13.00
C ASP A 61 -3.74 -4.30 -12.19
N ALA A 62 -2.44 -4.15 -12.46
CA ALA A 62 -1.38 -4.84 -11.73
C ALA A 62 -1.30 -4.43 -10.25
N LEU A 63 -1.71 -3.21 -9.88
CA LEU A 63 -1.80 -2.74 -8.49
C LEU A 63 -3.01 -3.36 -7.78
N TYR A 64 -4.17 -3.42 -8.44
CA TYR A 64 -5.38 -4.06 -7.91
C TYR A 64 -5.14 -5.54 -7.61
N TRP A 65 -4.52 -6.29 -8.53
CA TRP A 65 -4.15 -7.69 -8.30
C TRP A 65 -3.12 -7.85 -7.18
N ALA A 66 -2.17 -6.92 -7.05
CA ALA A 66 -1.13 -7.01 -6.02
C ALA A 66 -1.65 -6.68 -4.62
N ILE A 67 -2.60 -5.76 -4.49
CA ILE A 67 -3.04 -5.23 -3.19
C ILE A 67 -4.35 -5.89 -2.75
N LEU A 68 -5.34 -5.96 -3.64
CA LEU A 68 -6.69 -6.45 -3.33
C LEU A 68 -6.94 -7.87 -3.86
N THR A 69 -6.02 -8.45 -4.63
CA THR A 69 -6.15 -9.80 -5.21
C THR A 69 -7.40 -10.00 -6.08
N ARG A 70 -7.88 -8.92 -6.71
CA ARG A 70 -8.96 -8.91 -7.69
C ARG A 70 -8.70 -7.90 -8.78
N ALA A 71 -9.44 -7.99 -9.89
CA ALA A 71 -9.48 -6.94 -10.90
C ALA A 71 -10.23 -5.69 -10.41
N PRO A 72 -9.90 -4.49 -10.91
CA PRO A 72 -10.70 -3.29 -10.69
C PRO A 72 -12.06 -3.43 -11.36
N SER A 73 -13.10 -2.90 -10.73
CA SER A 73 -14.40 -2.71 -11.38
C SER A 73 -14.31 -1.60 -12.44
N ALA A 74 -15.27 -1.56 -13.37
CA ALA A 74 -15.30 -0.55 -14.43
C ALA A 74 -15.35 0.89 -13.89
N ASN A 75 -16.05 1.11 -12.77
CA ASN A 75 -16.13 2.42 -12.12
C ASN A 75 -14.80 2.82 -11.49
N GLU A 76 -14.12 1.87 -10.83
CA GLU A 76 -12.82 2.07 -10.22
C GLU A 76 -11.74 2.36 -11.25
N SER A 77 -11.66 1.57 -12.32
CA SER A 77 -10.68 1.79 -13.38
C SER A 77 -10.87 3.15 -14.04
N THR A 78 -12.12 3.53 -14.33
CA THR A 78 -12.44 4.86 -14.89
C THR A 78 -12.03 5.98 -13.93
N ALA A 79 -12.33 5.85 -12.63
CA ALA A 79 -11.96 6.86 -11.64
C ALA A 79 -10.44 7.00 -11.49
N MET A 80 -9.70 5.89 -11.44
CA MET A 80 -8.24 5.91 -11.32
C MET A 80 -7.60 6.49 -12.58
N LEU A 81 -8.01 6.08 -13.78
CA LEU A 81 -7.48 6.63 -15.04
C LEU A 81 -7.80 8.12 -15.22
N LYS A 82 -8.96 8.57 -14.73
CA LYS A 82 -9.28 10.00 -14.69
C LYS A 82 -8.35 10.75 -13.73
N HIS A 83 -8.02 10.17 -12.58
CA HIS A 83 -7.08 10.76 -11.64
C HIS A 83 -5.67 10.85 -12.23
N LEU A 84 -5.18 9.78 -12.87
CA LEU A 84 -3.89 9.78 -13.55
C LEU A 84 -3.81 10.79 -14.70
N SER A 85 -4.84 10.89 -15.53
CA SER A 85 -4.85 11.85 -16.65
C SER A 85 -4.95 13.31 -16.21
N ALA A 86 -5.51 13.59 -15.03
CA ALA A 86 -5.54 14.92 -14.45
C ALA A 86 -4.21 15.31 -13.75
N ALA A 87 -3.34 14.34 -13.47
CA ALA A 87 -2.09 14.57 -12.77
C ALA A 87 -0.95 14.96 -13.73
N GLY A 88 -0.20 16.00 -13.37
CA GLY A 88 1.02 16.38 -14.10
C GLY A 88 2.23 15.48 -13.79
N ASP A 89 2.22 14.82 -12.63
CA ASP A 89 3.22 13.83 -12.23
C ASP A 89 2.63 12.42 -12.23
N ARG A 90 2.98 11.66 -13.27
CA ARG A 90 2.55 10.27 -13.46
C ARG A 90 2.99 9.37 -12.30
N ARG A 91 4.20 9.55 -11.78
CA ARG A 91 4.75 8.68 -10.73
C ARG A 91 4.00 8.93 -9.43
N GLY A 92 3.84 10.19 -9.04
CA GLY A 92 3.08 10.58 -7.86
C GLY A 92 1.64 10.08 -7.89
N ALA A 93 0.94 10.24 -9.02
CA ALA A 93 -0.44 9.74 -9.15
C ALA A 93 -0.55 8.22 -8.97
N LEU A 94 0.41 7.44 -9.48
CA LEU A 94 0.45 5.99 -9.26
C LEU A 94 0.73 5.62 -7.80
N GLU A 95 1.55 6.41 -7.09
CA GLU A 95 1.76 6.25 -5.65
C GLU A 95 0.49 6.53 -4.87
N ASP A 96 -0.25 7.57 -5.25
CA ASP A 96 -1.53 7.93 -4.64
C ASP A 96 -2.59 6.85 -4.85
N VAL A 97 -2.66 6.26 -6.05
CA VAL A 97 -3.52 5.09 -6.30
C VAL A 97 -3.15 3.93 -5.40
N ALA A 98 -1.87 3.57 -5.32
CA ALA A 98 -1.43 2.47 -4.46
C ALA A 98 -1.73 2.75 -2.98
N TRP A 99 -1.51 3.99 -2.52
CA TRP A 99 -1.82 4.42 -1.16
C TRP A 99 -3.33 4.35 -0.86
N GLY A 100 -4.16 4.76 -1.82
CA GLY A 100 -5.62 4.66 -1.72
C GLY A 100 -6.11 3.23 -1.62
N LEU A 101 -5.51 2.30 -2.39
CA LEU A 101 -5.84 0.87 -2.32
C LEU A 101 -5.43 0.24 -0.98
N LEU A 102 -4.25 0.59 -0.48
CA LEU A 102 -3.74 0.12 0.82
C LEU A 102 -4.57 0.66 2.00
N ASN A 103 -5.24 1.80 1.83
CA ASN A 103 -6.16 2.38 2.80
C ASN A 103 -7.63 2.09 2.52
N ALA A 104 -7.92 1.32 1.48
CA ALA A 104 -9.29 0.95 1.16
C ALA A 104 -9.86 0.10 2.30
N LYS A 105 -11.16 0.31 2.58
CA LYS A 105 -11.90 -0.50 3.56
C LYS A 105 -11.76 -1.99 3.28
N GLU A 106 -11.75 -2.36 2.00
CA GLU A 106 -11.57 -3.73 1.54
C GLU A 106 -10.22 -4.33 1.99
N PHE A 107 -9.13 -3.56 1.86
CA PHE A 107 -7.80 -4.01 2.30
C PHE A 107 -7.71 -4.12 3.82
N ILE A 108 -8.20 -3.11 4.54
CA ILE A 108 -8.11 -3.03 6.00
C ILE A 108 -9.03 -4.05 6.69
N LEU A 109 -10.25 -4.23 6.18
CA LEU A 109 -11.31 -5.02 6.82
C LEU A 109 -11.51 -6.41 6.20
N ARG A 110 -10.74 -6.77 5.16
CA ARG A 110 -10.86 -8.05 4.43
C ARG A 110 -12.31 -8.35 4.02
N ARG A 111 -12.98 -7.36 3.43
CA ARG A 111 -14.40 -7.45 3.05
C ARG A 111 -14.64 -6.89 1.66
#